data_AF-A0A531LSK2-F1
#
_entry.id   AF-A0A531LSK2-F1
#
_cell.length_a   1.000
_cell.length_b   1.000
_cell.length_c   1.000
_cell.angle_alpha   90.00
_cell.angle_beta   90.00
_cell.angle_gamma   90.00
#
_symmetry.space_group_name_H-M   'P 1'
#
loop_
_entity.id
_entity.type
_entity.pdbx_description
1 polymer ?
#
loop_
_entity_poly.entity_id
_entity_poly.type
_entity_poly.pdbx_seq_one_letter_code
_entity_poly.pdbx_strand_id
1 'polypeptide(L)'
;YLYAMAYGTFCPGPSHILKPQHPKYSKNTYDQFKNAFPPEYMNMPVMGAWVPVEYRPDDIIVMRRNPYYWKVDEKGNQLPYLNELHYKLSTWADRDVQAVAGSGDFSNLEQPENFVASLKRA
;
A
#
# COMPACT_ATOMS: atom_id res chain seq x y z
N TYR A 1 -4.85 -0.88 -26.19
CA TYR A 1 -5.97 -1.22 -25.28
C TYR A 1 -5.56 -2.08 -24.09
N LEU A 2 -4.73 -3.13 -24.23
CA LEU A 2 -4.32 -3.99 -23.09
C LEU A 2 -3.65 -3.24 -21.92
N TYR A 3 -2.81 -2.24 -22.19
CA TYR A 3 -2.16 -1.43 -21.15
C TYR A 3 -3.16 -0.74 -20.20
N ALA A 4 -4.38 -0.43 -20.67
CA ALA A 4 -5.41 0.20 -19.84
C ALA A 4 -6.02 -0.78 -18.81
N MET A 5 -5.73 -2.08 -18.91
CA MET A 5 -6.15 -3.09 -17.93
C MET A 5 -5.14 -3.23 -16.77
N ALA A 6 -4.02 -2.50 -16.81
CA ALA A 6 -2.99 -2.57 -15.79
C ALA A 6 -3.25 -1.59 -14.62
N TYR A 7 -2.24 -1.47 -13.75
CA TYR A 7 -2.25 -0.59 -12.59
C TYR A 7 -2.59 0.87 -12.97
N GLY A 8 -3.39 1.52 -12.13
CA GLY A 8 -3.83 2.91 -12.30
C GLY A 8 -5.21 3.05 -12.95
N THR A 9 -5.62 2.10 -13.80
CA THR A 9 -6.90 2.19 -14.54
C THR A 9 -7.87 1.07 -14.22
N PHE A 10 -7.40 -0.18 -14.07
CA PHE A 10 -8.28 -1.34 -13.82
C PHE A 10 -7.81 -2.16 -12.61
N CYS A 11 -8.12 -1.69 -11.41
CA CYS A 11 -7.80 -2.36 -10.15
C CYS A 11 -9.10 -2.67 -9.39
N PRO A 12 -9.73 -3.85 -9.57
CA PRO A 12 -11.01 -4.16 -8.95
C PRO A 12 -10.90 -4.27 -7.42
N GLY A 13 -11.78 -3.58 -6.70
CA GLY A 13 -11.93 -3.70 -5.25
C GLY A 13 -12.88 -4.85 -4.82
N PRO A 14 -12.94 -5.18 -3.52
CA PRO A 14 -13.78 -6.27 -3.00
C PRO A 14 -15.27 -5.91 -3.06
N SER A 15 -15.95 -6.33 -4.13
CA SER A 15 -17.36 -5.97 -4.37
C SER A 15 -18.31 -6.41 -3.24
N HIS A 16 -18.05 -7.52 -2.56
CA HIS A 16 -18.85 -7.98 -1.42
C HIS A 16 -18.79 -7.02 -0.22
N ILE A 17 -17.75 -6.21 -0.11
CA ILE A 17 -17.60 -5.15 0.90
C ILE A 17 -18.12 -3.80 0.37
N LEU A 18 -17.79 -3.46 -0.87
CA LEU A 18 -18.08 -2.14 -1.45
C LEU A 18 -19.54 -2.00 -1.91
N LYS A 19 -20.14 -3.06 -2.46
CA LYS A 19 -21.48 -3.02 -3.07
C LYS A 19 -22.58 -2.61 -2.08
N PRO A 20 -22.62 -3.10 -0.83
CA PRO A 20 -23.60 -2.64 0.17
C PRO A 20 -23.49 -1.16 0.53
N GLN A 21 -22.35 -0.52 0.29
CA GLN A 21 -22.14 0.91 0.56
C GLN A 21 -22.46 1.80 -0.65
N HIS A 22 -22.50 1.23 -1.85
CA HIS A 22 -22.69 1.97 -3.09
C HIS A 22 -24.14 2.49 -3.24
N PRO A 23 -24.38 3.75 -3.65
CA PRO A 23 -25.72 4.37 -3.69
C PRO A 23 -26.77 3.62 -4.51
N LYS A 24 -26.34 2.91 -5.56
CA LYS A 24 -27.24 2.05 -6.36
C LYS A 24 -27.88 0.90 -5.56
N TYR A 25 -27.23 0.45 -4.48
CA TYR A 25 -27.65 -0.71 -3.69
C TYR A 25 -27.90 -0.37 -2.21
N SER A 26 -27.85 0.92 -1.86
CA SER A 26 -27.98 1.43 -0.49
C SER A 26 -28.70 2.77 -0.48
N LYS A 27 -28.88 3.37 0.70
CA LYS A 27 -29.40 4.75 0.83
C LYS A 27 -28.30 5.80 0.92
N ASN A 28 -27.04 5.39 0.73
CA ASN A 28 -25.90 6.29 0.87
C ASN A 28 -25.80 7.26 -0.30
N THR A 29 -25.18 8.42 -0.07
CA THR A 29 -24.68 9.30 -1.13
C THR A 29 -23.35 8.79 -1.69
N TYR A 30 -22.91 9.34 -2.83
CA TYR A 30 -21.58 9.01 -3.38
C TYR A 30 -20.45 9.43 -2.44
N ASP A 31 -20.60 10.52 -1.68
CA ASP A 31 -19.62 10.94 -0.67
C ASP A 31 -19.57 9.97 0.51
N GLN A 32 -20.72 9.48 0.97
CA GLN A 32 -20.76 8.45 2.01
C GLN A 32 -20.12 7.14 1.53
N PHE A 33 -20.38 6.74 0.28
CA PHE A 33 -19.73 5.57 -0.32
C PHE A 33 -18.21 5.73 -0.41
N LYS A 34 -17.74 6.89 -0.88
CA LYS A 34 -16.31 7.20 -1.00
C LYS A 34 -15.58 7.13 0.35
N ASN A 35 -16.25 7.58 1.42
CA ASN A 35 -15.66 7.67 2.77
C ASN A 35 -16.08 6.51 3.69
N ALA A 36 -16.71 5.45 3.17
CA ALA A 36 -17.27 4.36 3.98
C ALA A 36 -16.22 3.52 4.72
N PHE A 37 -14.96 3.54 4.26
CA PHE A 37 -13.85 2.77 4.81
C PHE A 37 -12.71 3.73 5.16
N PRO A 38 -12.76 4.36 6.35
CA PRO A 38 -11.71 5.29 6.78
C PRO A 38 -10.43 4.53 7.13
N PRO A 39 -9.28 5.22 7.31
CA PRO A 39 -7.99 4.60 7.59
C PRO A 39 -7.97 3.70 8.82
N GLU A 40 -8.85 3.91 9.81
CA GLU A 40 -8.98 3.08 11.01
C GLU A 40 -9.65 1.71 10.73
N TYR A 41 -10.28 1.54 9.57
CA TYR A 41 -10.86 0.27 9.15
C TYR A 41 -9.73 -0.71 8.74
N MET A 42 -9.37 -1.60 9.67
CA MET A 42 -8.31 -2.58 9.47
C MET A 42 -8.78 -3.81 8.69
N ASN A 43 -7.84 -4.55 8.11
CA ASN A 43 -8.06 -5.81 7.41
C ASN A 43 -8.99 -5.69 6.19
N MET A 44 -8.92 -4.56 5.46
CA MET A 44 -9.62 -4.40 4.19
C MET A 44 -9.25 -5.55 3.24
N PRO A 45 -10.23 -6.29 2.67
CA PRO A 45 -9.92 -7.41 1.79
C PRO A 45 -9.20 -6.95 0.52
N VAL A 46 -8.05 -7.58 0.24
CA VAL A 46 -7.19 -7.24 -0.89
C VAL A 46 -6.73 -8.48 -1.65
N MET A 47 -6.45 -8.31 -2.94
CA MET A 47 -5.76 -9.30 -3.77
C MET A 47 -4.23 -9.17 -3.71
N GLY A 48 -3.73 -8.20 -2.94
CA GLY A 48 -2.30 -7.89 -2.77
C GLY A 48 -1.58 -8.86 -1.84
N ALA A 49 -0.25 -8.72 -1.80
CA ALA A 49 0.66 -9.59 -1.05
C ALA A 49 0.63 -9.37 0.48
N TRP A 50 0.24 -8.18 0.93
CA TRP A 50 0.12 -7.82 2.35
C TRP A 50 -1.23 -7.12 2.62
N VAL A 51 -1.71 -7.21 3.86
CA VAL A 51 -2.98 -6.67 4.36
C VAL A 51 -2.68 -5.66 5.48
N PRO A 52 -3.31 -4.47 5.51
CA PRO A 52 -3.12 -3.51 6.60
C PRO A 52 -3.72 -4.03 7.91
N VAL A 53 -2.91 -4.05 8.97
CA VAL A 53 -3.32 -4.55 10.31
C VAL A 53 -3.19 -3.51 11.41
N GLU A 54 -2.41 -2.45 11.19
CA GLU A 54 -2.26 -1.34 12.12
C GLU A 54 -2.13 -0.02 11.37
N TYR A 55 -2.74 1.01 11.93
CA TYR A 55 -2.59 2.40 11.51
C TYR A 55 -2.47 3.29 12.74
N ARG A 56 -1.43 4.13 12.76
CA ARG A 56 -1.28 5.24 13.70
C ARG A 56 -1.18 6.54 12.89
N PRO A 57 -2.09 7.51 13.10
CA PRO A 57 -2.07 8.79 12.40
C PRO A 57 -0.70 9.47 12.50
N ASP A 58 -0.24 10.03 11.38
CA ASP A 58 1.02 10.76 11.24
C ASP A 58 2.29 10.02 11.72
N ASP A 59 2.23 8.68 11.79
CA ASP A 59 3.32 7.84 12.27
C ASP A 59 3.58 6.64 11.36
N ILE A 60 2.68 5.65 11.34
CA ILE A 60 2.95 4.39 10.62
C ILE A 60 1.68 3.66 10.16
N ILE A 61 1.84 2.91 9.07
CA ILE A 61 0.95 1.80 8.68
C ILE A 61 1.76 0.51 8.68
N VAL A 62 1.25 -0.52 9.35
CA VAL A 62 1.84 -1.87 9.34
C VAL A 62 0.97 -2.80 8.50
N MET A 63 1.59 -3.52 7.58
CA MET A 63 0.94 -4.54 6.77
C MET A 63 1.54 -5.92 7.03
N ARG A 64 0.71 -6.96 7.10
CA ARG A 64 1.11 -8.36 7.31
C ARG A 64 0.89 -9.19 6.07
N ARG A 65 1.68 -10.24 5.88
CA ARG A 65 1.55 -11.19 4.76
C ARG A 65 0.10 -11.67 4.61
N ASN A 66 -0.43 -11.61 3.39
CA ASN A 66 -1.75 -12.13 3.06
C ASN A 66 -1.71 -13.67 2.98
N PRO A 67 -2.38 -14.41 3.89
CA PRO A 67 -2.38 -15.87 3.87
C PRO A 67 -3.12 -16.45 2.65
N TYR A 68 -3.97 -15.66 1.99
CA TYR A 68 -4.69 -16.04 0.78
C TYR A 68 -4.04 -15.50 -0.50
N TYR A 69 -2.77 -15.10 -0.45
CA TYR A 69 -2.09 -14.62 -1.65
C TYR A 69 -1.92 -15.75 -2.68
N TRP A 70 -2.17 -15.41 -3.94
CA TRP A 70 -2.36 -16.38 -5.01
C TRP A 70 -1.11 -16.63 -5.85
N LYS A 71 0.00 -15.94 -5.58
CA LYS A 71 1.27 -16.14 -6.29
C LYS A 71 2.18 -17.07 -5.51
N VAL A 72 2.85 -17.96 -6.24
CA VAL A 72 3.86 -18.90 -5.73
C VAL A 72 5.15 -18.75 -6.53
N ASP A 73 6.28 -19.17 -5.94
CA ASP A 73 7.52 -19.37 -6.68
C ASP A 73 7.53 -20.73 -7.42
N GLU A 74 8.60 -21.00 -8.18
CA GLU A 74 8.77 -22.26 -8.92
C GLU A 74 8.87 -23.51 -8.02
N LYS A 75 9.21 -23.33 -6.74
CA LYS A 75 9.31 -24.41 -5.74
C LYS A 75 8.00 -24.63 -4.98
N GLY A 76 6.95 -23.86 -5.29
CA GLY A 76 5.65 -23.94 -4.63
C GLY A 76 5.57 -23.17 -3.30
N ASN A 77 6.55 -22.32 -2.97
CA ASN A 77 6.46 -21.46 -1.80
C ASN A 77 5.46 -20.33 -2.07
N GLN A 78 4.45 -20.22 -1.22
CA GLN A 78 3.49 -19.12 -1.29
C GLN A 78 4.19 -17.80 -0.96
N LEU A 79 4.07 -16.82 -1.86
CA LEU A 79 4.63 -15.48 -1.70
C LEU A 79 3.72 -14.61 -0.79
N PRO A 80 4.17 -13.42 -0.37
CA PRO A 80 5.52 -12.84 -0.44
C PRO A 80 6.54 -13.50 0.51
N TYR A 81 7.84 -13.38 0.21
CA TYR A 81 8.90 -13.83 1.14
C TYR A 81 8.99 -13.00 2.42
N LEU A 82 8.68 -11.70 2.36
CA LEU A 82 8.69 -10.82 3.53
C LEU A 82 7.37 -10.96 4.30
N ASN A 83 7.46 -11.06 5.63
CA ASN A 83 6.28 -11.23 6.49
C ASN A 83 5.51 -9.93 6.74
N GLU A 84 6.18 -8.79 6.65
CA GLU A 84 5.67 -7.51 7.12
C GLU A 84 6.22 -6.37 6.26
N LEU A 85 5.42 -5.32 6.07
CA LEU A 85 5.83 -4.06 5.45
C LEU A 85 5.41 -2.90 6.33
N HIS A 86 6.27 -1.89 6.41
CA HIS A 86 6.01 -0.65 7.12
C HIS A 86 5.98 0.52 6.16
N TYR A 87 4.95 1.36 6.27
CA TYR A 87 4.92 2.68 5.67
C TYR A 87 4.97 3.71 6.80
N LYS A 88 6.13 4.34 7.01
CA LYS A 88 6.25 5.48 7.91
C LYS A 88 5.67 6.71 7.22
N LEU A 89 4.77 7.40 7.91
CA LEU A 89 4.06 8.57 7.40
C LEU A 89 4.93 9.81 7.64
N SER A 90 5.89 10.02 6.75
CA SER A 90 6.84 11.14 6.79
C SER A 90 6.85 11.89 5.44
N THR A 91 7.86 12.71 5.19
CA THR A 91 8.05 13.45 3.94
C THR A 91 8.84 12.66 2.91
N TRP A 92 8.72 13.04 1.62
CA TRP A 92 9.51 12.45 0.54
C TRP A 92 11.02 12.64 0.73
N ALA A 93 11.45 13.81 1.22
CA ALA A 93 12.87 14.05 1.50
C ALA A 93 13.39 13.16 2.64
N ASP A 94 12.57 12.92 3.66
CA ASP A 94 12.93 12.03 4.77
C ASP A 94 13.07 10.56 4.33
N ARG A 95 12.34 10.13 3.29
CA ARG A 95 12.53 8.80 2.66
C ARG A 95 13.98 8.60 2.19
N ASP A 96 14.58 9.59 1.54
CA ASP A 96 15.96 9.52 1.07
C ASP A 96 16.95 9.43 2.23
N VAL A 97 16.74 10.26 3.26
CA VAL A 97 17.57 10.29 4.46
C VAL A 97 17.51 8.96 5.20
N GLN A 98 16.31 8.41 5.42
CA GLN A 98 16.13 7.13 6.10
C GLN A 98 16.73 5.97 5.32
N ALA A 99 16.61 5.96 3.99
CA ALA A 99 17.20 4.94 3.14
C ALA A 99 18.73 4.92 3.24
N VAL A 100 19.39 6.08 3.10
CA VAL A 100 20.85 6.19 3.22
C VAL A 100 21.32 5.92 4.65
N ALA A 101 20.51 6.26 5.65
CA ALA A 101 20.81 5.97 7.06
C ALA A 101 20.54 4.51 7.47
N GLY A 102 19.93 3.70 6.60
CA GLY A 102 19.57 2.30 6.89
C GLY A 102 18.40 2.11 7.86
N SER A 103 17.66 3.18 8.18
CA SER A 103 16.44 3.11 8.99
C SER A 103 15.16 2.97 8.15
N GLY A 104 15.28 3.11 6.83
CA GLY A 104 14.32 2.70 5.82
C GLY A 104 15.01 1.86 4.74
N ASP A 105 14.27 0.95 4.10
CA ASP A 105 14.87 -0.04 3.18
C ASP A 105 14.79 0.36 1.70
N PHE A 106 14.07 1.45 1.37
CA PHE A 106 13.80 1.83 -0.02
C PHE A 106 13.60 3.34 -0.20
N SER A 107 14.21 3.91 -1.25
CA SER A 107 13.84 5.23 -1.77
C SER A 107 13.93 5.28 -3.30
N ASN A 108 12.98 5.99 -3.92
CA ASN A 108 13.14 6.50 -5.28
C ASN A 108 13.80 7.89 -5.20
N LEU A 109 15.11 7.97 -5.44
CA LEU A 109 15.85 9.22 -5.31
C LEU A 109 15.58 10.15 -6.52
N GLU A 110 14.52 10.94 -6.42
CA GLU A 110 13.96 11.73 -7.52
C GLU A 110 14.15 13.25 -7.36
N GLN A 111 14.60 13.70 -6.18
CA GLN A 111 14.90 15.11 -5.89
C GLN A 111 16.39 15.39 -6.12
N PRO A 112 16.77 16.23 -7.10
CA PRO A 112 18.17 16.51 -7.41
C PRO A 112 19.00 17.03 -6.22
N GLU A 113 18.38 17.80 -5.33
CA GLU A 113 19.04 18.37 -4.15
C GLU A 113 19.53 17.27 -3.19
N ASN A 114 18.71 16.23 -2.99
CA ASN A 114 19.03 15.10 -2.12
C ASN A 114 20.00 14.12 -2.79
N PHE A 115 20.05 14.09 -4.11
CA PHE A 115 20.92 13.19 -4.87
C PHE A 115 22.40 13.45 -4.60
N VAL A 116 22.83 14.71 -4.68
CA VAL A 116 24.23 15.11 -4.46
C VAL A 116 24.66 14.85 -3.01
N ALA A 117 23.76 15.07 -2.04
CA ALA A 117 24.03 14.81 -0.63
C ALA A 117 24.16 13.30 -0.34
N SER A 118 23.34 12.48 -0.97
CA SER A 118 23.35 11.02 -0.80
C SER A 118 24.62 10.38 -1.38
N LEU A 119 25.09 10.85 -2.55
CA LEU A 119 26.33 10.36 -3.17
C LEU A 119 27.58 10.63 -2.34
N LYS A 120 27.62 11.70 -1.54
CA LYS A 120 28.79 12.04 -0.72
C LYS A 120 28.96 11.14 0.51
N ARG A 121 27.94 10.37 0.87
CA ARG A 121 27.92 9.48 2.05
C ARG A 121 28.11 8.00 1.71
N ALA A 122 27.96 7.63 0.43
CA ALA A 122 28.27 6.29 -0.09
C ALA A 122 29.77 6.15 -0.35
#